data_AF-A0A2D7M2V0-F1
#
_entry.id   AF-A0A2D7M2V0-F1
#
_cell.length_a   1.000
_cell.length_b   1.000
_cell.length_c   1.000
_cell.angle_alpha   90.00
_cell.angle_beta   90.00
_cell.angle_gamma   90.00
#
_symmetry.space_group_name_H-M   'P 1'
#
loop_
_entity.id
_entity.type
_entity.pdbx_description
1 polymer ?
#
loop_
_entity_poly.entity_id
_entity_poly.type
_entity_poly.pdbx_seq_one_letter_code
_entity_poly.pdbx_strand_id
1 'polypeptide(L)'
;MARKKRGQRSRNDGEALDEALVSLDRSRGPLFLENRENPKRSETRHPDCCKRPANKMRISELEAIDIARAFQEKPHLNGRTDAVLERLGQAIHFLRDNRRPQAFDCPLLEDGQCMVHKIAKPIECLAYDQVEDRISHEGKRSIERRDHLNESLFGEGWDYRVIPFMLIRYLLDEEGPATGSCGSTLRKGLQRNDRPAQES
;
A
#
# COMPACT_ATOMS: atom_id res chain seq x y z
N MET A 1 -29.69 10.77 -35.00
CA MET A 1 -29.44 10.32 -33.61
C MET A 1 -28.88 8.90 -33.64
N ALA A 2 -27.61 8.69 -33.27
CA ALA A 2 -27.00 7.37 -33.19
C ALA A 2 -26.54 7.13 -31.75
N ARG A 3 -27.24 6.22 -31.05
CA ARG A 3 -26.92 5.78 -29.69
C ARG A 3 -25.56 5.06 -29.70
N LYS A 4 -24.53 5.69 -29.14
CA LYS A 4 -23.25 5.03 -28.80
C LYS A 4 -23.53 3.98 -27.71
N LYS A 5 -23.30 2.71 -28.04
CA LYS A 5 -23.26 1.60 -27.07
C LYS A 5 -22.20 1.88 -26.01
N ARG A 6 -22.64 2.27 -24.81
CA ARG A 6 -21.87 2.13 -23.56
C ARG A 6 -22.08 0.70 -23.06
N GLY A 7 -21.03 -0.11 -23.03
CA GLY A 7 -21.07 -1.39 -22.35
C GLY A 7 -20.06 -2.38 -22.88
N GLN A 8 -18.83 -2.36 -22.34
CA GLN A 8 -17.93 -3.53 -22.27
C GLN A 8 -16.57 -3.33 -21.55
N ARG A 9 -16.33 -2.24 -20.80
CA ARG A 9 -14.99 -2.02 -20.16
C ARG A 9 -14.82 -2.56 -18.74
N SER A 10 -15.91 -2.86 -18.01
CA SER A 10 -15.82 -3.16 -16.57
C SER A 10 -15.28 -4.56 -16.20
N ARG A 11 -15.18 -5.51 -17.13
CA ARG A 11 -14.69 -6.87 -16.82
C ARG A 11 -13.16 -6.96 -16.79
N ASN A 12 -12.48 -6.23 -17.68
CA ASN A 12 -11.02 -6.30 -17.80
C ASN A 12 -10.29 -5.65 -16.61
N ASP A 13 -10.89 -4.62 -16.00
CA ASP A 13 -10.23 -3.83 -14.96
C ASP A 13 -10.08 -4.59 -13.63
N GLY A 14 -11.03 -5.50 -13.33
CA GLY A 14 -10.96 -6.36 -12.15
C GLY A 14 -9.87 -7.44 -12.28
N GLU A 15 -9.80 -8.07 -13.46
CA GLU A 15 -8.76 -9.07 -13.77
C GLU A 15 -7.36 -8.44 -13.74
N ALA A 16 -7.20 -7.23 -14.28
CA ALA A 16 -5.93 -6.50 -14.24
C ALA A 16 -5.46 -6.17 -12.82
N LEU A 17 -6.38 -5.77 -11.92
CA LEU A 17 -6.05 -5.52 -10.52
C LEU A 17 -5.61 -6.81 -9.81
N ASP A 18 -6.34 -7.91 -9.99
CA ASP A 18 -6.00 -9.20 -9.37
C ASP A 18 -4.63 -9.71 -9.87
N GLU A 19 -4.36 -9.60 -11.17
CA GLU A 19 -3.04 -9.95 -11.75
C GLU A 19 -1.91 -9.08 -11.18
N ALA A 20 -2.15 -7.78 -11.02
CA ALA A 20 -1.19 -6.86 -10.44
C ALA A 20 -0.90 -7.17 -8.97
N LEU A 21 -1.91 -7.54 -8.17
CA LEU A 21 -1.74 -7.94 -6.77
C LEU A 21 -0.91 -9.23 -6.66
N VAL A 22 -1.20 -10.22 -7.50
CA VAL A 22 -0.36 -11.45 -7.60
C VAL A 22 1.08 -11.09 -7.99
N SER A 23 1.26 -10.15 -8.91
CA SER A 23 2.59 -9.69 -9.35
C SER A 23 3.32 -8.88 -8.27
N LEU A 24 2.59 -8.13 -7.46
CA LEU A 24 3.11 -7.44 -6.29
C LEU A 24 3.65 -8.44 -5.25
N ASP A 25 2.90 -9.51 -4.97
CA ASP A 25 3.34 -10.60 -4.10
C ASP A 25 4.61 -11.29 -4.60
N ARG A 26 4.69 -11.56 -5.92
CA ARG A 26 5.91 -12.08 -6.56
C ARG A 26 7.11 -11.15 -6.38
N SER A 27 6.87 -9.84 -6.28
CA SER A 27 7.93 -8.86 -6.04
C SER A 27 8.42 -8.84 -4.60
N ARG A 28 7.64 -9.36 -3.64
CA ARG A 28 8.06 -9.52 -2.23
C ARG A 28 8.89 -10.77 -1.99
N GLY A 29 8.62 -11.85 -2.74
CA GLY A 29 9.28 -13.16 -2.57
C GLY A 29 10.81 -13.10 -2.43
N PRO A 30 11.53 -12.46 -3.38
CA PRO A 30 12.98 -12.30 -3.28
C PRO A 30 13.46 -11.61 -2.00
N LEU A 31 12.70 -10.63 -1.49
CA LEU A 31 13.05 -9.90 -0.26
C LEU A 31 12.87 -10.76 0.99
N PHE A 32 11.86 -11.65 1.00
CA PHE A 32 11.74 -12.63 2.07
C PHE A 32 12.89 -13.62 2.06
N LEU A 33 13.37 -14.04 0.89
CA LEU A 33 14.55 -14.91 0.78
C LEU A 33 15.83 -14.19 1.24
N GLU A 34 16.09 -12.97 0.75
CA GLU A 34 17.24 -12.14 1.16
C GLU A 34 17.28 -11.94 2.68
N ASN A 35 16.13 -11.69 3.30
CA ASN A 35 16.04 -11.51 4.75
C ASN A 35 16.25 -12.83 5.52
N ARG A 36 15.84 -13.99 4.98
CA ARG A 36 16.07 -15.31 5.62
C ARG A 36 17.53 -15.75 5.55
N GLU A 37 18.22 -15.44 4.47
CA GLU A 37 19.63 -15.79 4.27
C GLU A 37 20.58 -14.92 5.09
N ASN A 38 20.12 -13.77 5.57
CA ASN A 38 20.89 -12.87 6.40
C ASN A 38 20.50 -13.03 7.89
N PRO A 39 21.24 -13.80 8.71
CA PRO A 39 20.89 -14.05 10.11
C PRO A 39 20.88 -12.77 10.99
N LYS A 40 21.44 -11.65 10.50
CA LYS A 40 21.35 -10.34 11.17
C LYS A 40 20.03 -9.61 10.89
N ARG A 41 19.30 -10.01 9.85
CA ARG A 41 17.96 -9.49 9.52
C ARG A 41 16.93 -10.51 10.01
N SER A 42 16.54 -10.42 11.29
CA SER A 42 15.46 -11.27 11.79
C SER A 42 14.20 -11.12 10.92
N GLU A 43 13.49 -12.23 10.69
CA GLU A 43 12.20 -12.23 9.98
C GLU A 43 11.27 -11.18 10.61
N THR A 44 11.31 -11.01 11.93
CA THR A 44 10.70 -9.90 12.67
C THR A 44 11.70 -8.77 12.91
N ARG A 45 11.74 -7.78 12.00
CA ARG A 45 12.46 -6.51 12.26
C ARG A 45 12.09 -5.95 13.64
N HIS A 46 13.05 -5.29 14.29
CA HIS A 46 12.81 -4.67 15.59
C HIS A 46 11.62 -3.68 15.51
N PRO A 47 10.65 -3.73 16.43
CA PRO A 47 9.45 -2.88 16.37
C PRO A 47 9.75 -1.38 16.33
N ASP A 48 10.93 -0.96 16.78
CA ASP A 48 11.35 0.44 16.74
C ASP A 48 11.47 0.98 15.31
N CYS A 49 11.68 0.13 14.30
CA CYS A 49 11.64 0.55 12.89
C CYS A 49 10.26 1.02 12.44
N CYS A 50 9.23 0.64 13.18
CA CYS A 50 7.84 1.01 12.95
C CYS A 50 7.37 2.16 13.85
N LYS A 51 8.23 2.69 14.73
CA LYS A 51 7.88 3.78 15.66
C LYS A 51 8.55 5.10 15.29
N ARG A 52 8.03 6.20 15.80
CA ARG A 52 8.74 7.49 15.79
C ARG A 52 10.01 7.41 16.64
N PRO A 53 11.08 8.14 16.25
CA PRO A 53 11.23 9.00 15.07
C PRO A 53 11.72 8.27 13.80
N ALA A 54 11.94 6.96 13.87
CA ALA A 54 12.62 6.18 12.83
C ALA A 54 11.75 5.93 11.60
N ASN A 55 10.47 5.58 11.80
CA ASN A 55 9.60 5.16 10.72
C ASN A 55 9.16 6.34 9.85
N LYS A 56 9.62 6.36 8.59
CA LYS A 56 9.24 7.33 7.56
C LYS A 56 8.72 6.64 6.29
N MET A 57 8.27 5.39 6.42
CA MET A 57 7.92 4.52 5.31
C MET A 57 6.72 5.04 4.52
N ARG A 58 6.76 4.83 3.20
CA ARG A 58 5.69 5.19 2.28
C ARG A 58 5.20 3.94 1.55
N ILE A 59 3.97 4.01 1.05
CA ILE A 59 3.34 2.92 0.31
C ILE A 59 2.65 3.47 -0.93
N SER A 60 2.56 2.62 -1.96
CA SER A 60 1.83 2.95 -3.18
C SER A 60 0.34 2.66 -3.06
N GLU A 61 -0.42 3.08 -4.07
CA GLU A 61 -1.86 2.79 -4.17
C GLU A 61 -2.13 1.28 -4.18
N LEU A 62 -1.37 0.52 -4.97
CA LEU A 62 -1.52 -0.94 -5.04
C LEU A 62 -1.22 -1.62 -3.69
N GLU A 63 -0.18 -1.19 -2.98
CA GLU A 63 0.14 -1.72 -1.64
C GLU A 63 -0.96 -1.40 -0.62
N ALA A 64 -1.57 -0.22 -0.72
CA ALA A 64 -2.67 0.16 0.17
C ALA A 64 -3.95 -0.65 -0.11
N ILE A 65 -4.26 -0.92 -1.38
CA ILE A 65 -5.36 -1.81 -1.78
C ILE A 65 -5.13 -3.22 -1.24
N ASP A 66 -3.91 -3.74 -1.40
CA ASP A 66 -3.53 -5.07 -0.94
C ASP A 66 -3.67 -5.22 0.58
N ILE A 67 -3.21 -4.23 1.34
CA ILE A 67 -3.39 -4.17 2.79
C ILE A 67 -4.87 -4.14 3.15
N ALA A 68 -5.65 -3.27 2.51
CA ALA A 68 -7.08 -3.14 2.81
C ALA A 68 -7.86 -4.42 2.48
N ARG A 69 -7.55 -5.12 1.37
CA ARG A 69 -8.07 -6.46 1.07
C ARG A 69 -7.69 -7.47 2.14
N ALA A 70 -6.45 -7.45 2.63
CA ALA A 70 -6.02 -8.36 3.68
C ALA A 70 -6.87 -8.23 4.97
N PHE A 71 -7.25 -7.01 5.35
CA PHE A 71 -8.13 -6.78 6.51
C PHE A 71 -9.56 -7.32 6.32
N GLN A 72 -10.01 -7.51 5.09
CA GLN A 72 -11.33 -8.07 4.79
C GLN A 72 -11.31 -9.58 4.64
N GLU A 73 -10.25 -10.13 4.04
CA GLU A 73 -10.22 -11.53 3.62
C GLU A 73 -9.53 -12.45 4.64
N LYS A 74 -8.64 -11.92 5.47
CA LYS A 74 -7.79 -12.76 6.33
C LYS A 74 -8.39 -12.92 7.72
N PRO A 75 -8.71 -14.16 8.16
CA PRO A 75 -9.41 -14.40 9.43
C PRO A 75 -8.77 -13.80 10.68
N HIS A 76 -7.43 -13.72 10.73
CA HIS A 76 -6.70 -13.17 11.89
C HIS A 76 -6.69 -11.64 11.93
N LEU A 77 -7.12 -10.96 10.86
CA LEU A 77 -7.28 -9.50 10.79
C LEU A 77 -8.74 -9.07 10.94
N ASN A 78 -9.69 -10.01 10.90
CA ASN A 78 -11.11 -9.74 11.06
C ASN A 78 -11.38 -9.01 12.39
N GLY A 79 -12.16 -7.93 12.32
CA GLY A 79 -12.50 -7.10 13.47
C GLY A 79 -11.38 -6.19 13.99
N ARG A 80 -10.20 -6.17 13.35
CA ARG A 80 -9.09 -5.29 13.75
C ARG A 80 -9.05 -3.95 13.01
N THR A 81 -9.92 -3.76 12.01
CA THR A 81 -9.97 -2.54 11.19
C THR A 81 -10.17 -1.28 12.05
N ASP A 82 -11.10 -1.32 13.00
CA ASP A 82 -11.43 -0.15 13.84
C ASP A 82 -10.24 0.29 14.70
N ALA A 83 -9.50 -0.67 15.28
CA ALA A 83 -8.30 -0.39 16.04
C ALA A 83 -7.19 0.24 15.16
N VAL A 84 -7.08 -0.19 13.90
CA VAL A 84 -6.15 0.41 12.93
C VAL A 84 -6.59 1.82 12.55
N LEU A 85 -7.89 2.05 12.34
CA LEU A 85 -8.45 3.37 12.04
C LEU A 85 -8.23 4.37 13.18
N GLU A 86 -8.35 3.93 14.43
CA GLU A 86 -8.03 4.77 15.60
C GLU A 86 -6.55 5.18 15.61
N ARG A 87 -5.63 4.24 15.43
CA ARG A 87 -4.18 4.51 15.33
C ARG A 87 -3.85 5.42 14.13
N LEU A 88 -4.54 5.24 13.00
CA LEU A 88 -4.41 6.10 11.83
C LEU A 88 -4.79 7.55 12.15
N GLY A 89 -5.92 7.77 12.84
CA GLY A 89 -6.36 9.09 13.28
C GLY A 89 -5.32 9.78 14.16
N GLN A 90 -4.79 9.05 15.15
CA GLN A 90 -3.72 9.55 16.02
C GLN A 90 -2.44 9.91 15.24
N ALA A 91 -2.03 9.08 14.29
CA ALA A 91 -0.83 9.32 13.49
C ALA A 91 -0.97 10.56 12.60
N ILE A 92 -2.12 10.74 11.94
CA ILE A 92 -2.39 11.81 10.97
C ILE A 92 -2.38 13.20 11.61
N HIS A 93 -2.74 13.35 12.88
CA HIS A 93 -2.73 14.64 13.58
C HIS A 93 -1.39 15.40 13.50
N PHE A 94 -0.28 14.68 13.32
CA PHE A 94 1.07 15.24 13.26
C PHE A 94 1.69 15.20 11.86
N LEU A 95 0.91 14.84 10.83
CA LEU A 95 1.38 14.65 9.47
C LEU A 95 0.75 15.67 8.53
N ARG A 96 1.47 16.00 7.46
CA ARG A 96 0.98 16.83 6.34
C ARG A 96 0.72 15.95 5.13
N ASP A 97 -0.42 16.09 4.47
CA ASP A 97 -0.76 15.27 3.30
C ASP A 97 0.08 15.67 2.06
N ASN A 98 1.25 15.06 1.90
CA ASN A 98 2.15 15.26 0.79
C ASN A 98 3.00 13.99 0.53
N ARG A 99 3.85 14.03 -0.50
CA ARG A 99 4.69 12.90 -0.94
C ARG A 99 6.02 12.75 -0.16
N ARG A 100 6.34 13.69 0.74
CA ARG A 100 7.60 13.68 1.49
C ARG A 100 7.56 12.64 2.62
N PRO A 101 8.69 11.96 2.90
CA PRO A 101 8.83 11.11 4.08
C PRO A 101 8.61 11.93 5.37
N GLN A 102 7.81 11.41 6.29
CA GLN A 102 7.47 12.04 7.57
C GLN A 102 7.43 10.97 8.65
N ALA A 103 7.84 11.28 9.87
CA ALA A 103 7.93 10.29 10.94
C ALA A 103 6.55 9.97 11.55
N PHE A 104 6.21 8.70 11.74
CA PHE A 104 4.93 8.26 12.36
C PHE A 104 5.04 6.92 13.08
N ASP A 105 4.16 6.70 14.05
CA ASP A 105 3.99 5.36 14.63
C ASP A 105 3.12 4.53 13.69
N CYS A 106 3.64 3.37 13.29
CA CYS A 106 3.00 2.54 12.28
C CYS A 106 1.65 2.03 12.79
N PRO A 107 0.54 2.33 12.11
CA PRO A 107 -0.79 1.90 12.55
C PRO A 107 -0.98 0.37 12.46
N LEU A 108 -0.14 -0.30 11.67
CA LEU A 108 -0.12 -1.75 11.48
C LEU A 108 0.79 -2.48 12.48
N LEU A 109 1.40 -1.78 13.43
CA LEU A 109 2.20 -2.39 14.50
C LEU A 109 1.30 -2.72 15.69
N GLU A 110 1.27 -3.98 16.08
CA GLU A 110 0.51 -4.49 17.22
C GLU A 110 1.35 -5.53 17.97
N ASP A 111 1.43 -5.41 19.29
CA ASP A 111 2.23 -6.31 20.15
C ASP A 111 3.68 -6.53 19.67
N GLY A 112 4.28 -5.46 19.12
CA GLY A 112 5.65 -5.50 18.59
C GLY A 112 5.79 -6.20 17.24
N GLN A 113 4.69 -6.55 16.57
CA GLN A 113 4.67 -7.24 15.29
C GLN A 113 3.84 -6.49 14.23
N CYS A 114 4.26 -6.60 12.97
CA CYS A 114 3.48 -6.06 11.87
C CYS A 114 2.30 -6.98 11.55
N MET A 115 1.08 -6.48 11.65
CA MET A 115 -0.15 -7.27 11.45
C MET A 115 -0.22 -7.93 10.07
N VAL A 116 0.32 -7.28 9.04
CA VAL A 116 0.31 -7.75 7.64
C VAL A 116 1.62 -8.40 7.20
N HIS A 117 2.50 -8.77 8.15
CA HIS A 117 3.90 -9.12 7.85
C HIS A 117 4.06 -10.15 6.72
N LYS A 118 3.29 -11.24 6.77
CA LYS A 118 3.39 -12.37 5.84
C LYS A 118 2.40 -12.28 4.67
N ILE A 119 1.64 -11.19 4.58
CA ILE A 119 0.49 -11.09 3.67
C ILE A 119 0.68 -9.92 2.73
N ALA A 120 0.68 -8.70 3.25
CA ALA A 120 0.67 -7.48 2.46
C ALA A 120 1.73 -6.47 2.92
N LYS A 121 2.83 -6.95 3.53
CA LYS A 121 3.88 -6.08 4.03
C LYS A 121 4.45 -5.22 2.90
N PRO A 122 4.55 -3.89 3.07
CA PRO A 122 5.08 -3.04 2.02
C PRO A 122 6.50 -3.43 1.61
N ILE A 123 6.80 -3.28 0.32
CA ILE A 123 8.08 -3.61 -0.28
C ILE A 123 9.19 -2.74 0.31
N GLU A 124 8.98 -1.44 0.50
CA GLU A 124 9.97 -0.55 1.14
C GLU A 124 10.30 -1.03 2.57
N CYS A 125 9.28 -1.48 3.32
CA CYS A 125 9.43 -2.07 4.66
C CYS A 125 10.13 -3.43 4.68
N LEU A 126 10.24 -4.13 3.54
CA LEU A 126 11.01 -5.38 3.39
C LEU A 126 12.43 -5.10 2.89
N ALA A 127 12.59 -4.08 2.05
CA ALA A 127 13.82 -3.75 1.32
C ALA A 127 14.83 -2.88 2.10
N TYR A 128 14.35 -2.04 3.02
CA TYR A 128 15.19 -1.05 3.70
C TYR A 128 16.03 -1.66 4.84
N ASP A 129 17.35 -1.60 4.79
CA ASP A 129 18.25 -2.03 5.88
C ASP A 129 18.46 -0.89 6.88
N GLN A 130 18.20 -1.13 8.17
CA GLN A 130 18.45 -0.13 9.21
C GLN A 130 19.91 -0.04 9.64
N VAL A 131 20.64 -1.14 9.62
CA VAL A 131 22.05 -1.18 10.05
C VAL A 131 22.90 -0.40 9.06
N GLU A 132 22.60 -0.57 7.78
CA GLU A 132 23.33 0.06 6.69
C GLU A 132 22.65 1.33 6.15
N ASP A 133 21.51 1.74 6.74
CA ASP A 133 20.67 2.87 6.33
C ASP A 133 20.47 2.96 4.80
N ARG A 134 20.19 1.82 4.17
CA ARG A 134 20.14 1.72 2.69
C ARG A 134 19.19 0.66 2.18
N ILE A 135 18.76 0.81 0.93
CA ILE A 135 17.95 -0.19 0.21
C ILE A 135 18.89 -1.18 -0.47
N SER A 136 18.66 -2.48 -0.28
CA SER A 136 19.44 -3.54 -0.93
C SER A 136 19.27 -3.52 -2.45
N HIS A 137 20.17 -4.20 -3.18
CA HIS A 137 20.05 -4.30 -4.63
C HIS A 137 18.73 -4.97 -5.05
N GLU A 138 18.35 -6.05 -4.38
CA GLU A 138 17.06 -6.70 -4.65
C GLU A 138 15.88 -5.83 -4.23
N GLY A 139 16.03 -5.10 -3.12
CA GLY A 139 15.10 -4.05 -2.68
C GLY A 139 14.77 -3.03 -3.76
N LYS A 140 15.79 -2.53 -4.48
CA LYS A 140 15.62 -1.59 -5.59
C LYS A 140 14.81 -2.22 -6.74
N ARG A 141 15.15 -3.46 -7.13
CA ARG A 141 14.42 -4.18 -8.18
C ARG A 141 12.94 -4.40 -7.83
N SER A 142 12.65 -4.78 -6.59
CA SER A 142 11.26 -4.96 -6.14
C SER A 142 10.49 -3.64 -6.12
N ILE A 143 11.13 -2.54 -5.74
CA ILE A 143 10.55 -1.19 -5.78
C ILE A 143 10.23 -0.78 -7.22
N GLU A 144 11.17 -0.95 -8.15
CA GLU A 144 10.96 -0.64 -9.57
C GLU A 144 9.78 -1.44 -10.16
N ARG A 145 9.67 -2.74 -9.83
CA ARG A 145 8.53 -3.57 -10.26
C ARG A 145 7.21 -3.08 -9.69
N ARG A 146 7.16 -2.73 -8.41
CA ARG A 146 5.96 -2.15 -7.77
C ARG A 146 5.55 -0.87 -8.48
N ASP A 147 6.51 0.02 -8.75
CA ASP A 147 6.24 1.33 -9.36
C ASP A 147 5.68 1.13 -10.78
N HIS A 148 6.26 0.21 -11.56
CA HIS A 148 5.75 -0.15 -12.88
C HIS A 148 4.33 -0.74 -12.85
N LEU A 149 4.01 -1.57 -11.85
CA LEU A 149 2.65 -2.10 -11.66
C LEU A 149 1.64 -0.98 -11.34
N ASN A 150 2.04 0.00 -10.51
CA ASN A 150 1.19 1.14 -10.19
C ASN A 150 0.98 2.04 -11.41
N GLU A 151 2.04 2.35 -12.15
CA GLU A 151 1.96 3.13 -13.39
C GLU A 151 1.08 2.44 -14.44
N SER A 152 1.19 1.12 -14.58
CA SER A 152 0.36 0.34 -15.52
C SER A 152 -1.13 0.36 -15.16
N LEU A 153 -1.47 0.33 -13.87
CA LEU A 153 -2.85 0.32 -13.40
C LEU A 153 -3.49 1.70 -13.31
N PHE A 154 -2.75 2.69 -12.82
CA PHE A 154 -3.28 4.00 -12.44
C PHE A 154 -2.76 5.14 -13.33
N GLY A 155 -1.87 4.84 -14.27
CA GLY A 155 -1.17 5.83 -15.11
C GLY A 155 -0.12 6.62 -14.33
N GLU A 156 0.47 7.63 -14.97
CA GLU A 156 1.52 8.48 -14.39
C GLU A 156 1.08 9.28 -13.14
N GLY A 157 -0.23 9.34 -12.86
CA GLY A 157 -0.82 10.07 -11.74
C GLY A 157 -0.85 9.33 -10.40
N TRP A 158 -0.33 8.10 -10.34
CA TRP A 158 -0.32 7.29 -9.12
C TRP A 158 0.42 7.97 -7.97
N ASP A 159 0.06 7.61 -6.72
CA ASP A 159 0.56 8.30 -5.53
C ASP A 159 1.43 7.42 -4.63
N TYR A 160 2.39 8.06 -3.98
CA TYR A 160 3.29 7.40 -3.02
C TYR A 160 3.41 8.28 -1.77
N ARG A 161 2.76 7.87 -0.68
CA ARG A 161 2.68 8.67 0.56
C ARG A 161 2.90 7.81 1.79
N VAL A 162 3.10 8.46 2.93
CA VAL A 162 3.25 7.78 4.21
C VAL A 162 2.04 6.90 4.50
N ILE A 163 2.29 5.76 5.14
CA ILE A 163 1.30 4.71 5.41
C ILE A 163 -0.05 5.29 5.88
N PRO A 164 -0.11 6.24 6.85
CA PRO A 164 -1.39 6.68 7.36
C PRO A 164 -2.31 7.34 6.34
N PHE A 165 -1.79 8.23 5.48
CA PHE A 165 -2.60 8.91 4.47
C PHE A 165 -3.04 8.00 3.33
N MET A 166 -2.23 6.99 2.99
CA MET A 166 -2.64 6.02 1.99
C MET A 166 -3.71 5.10 2.56
N LEU A 167 -3.46 4.44 3.68
CA LEU A 167 -4.40 3.45 4.22
C LEU A 167 -5.76 4.01 4.57
N ILE A 168 -5.84 5.23 5.13
CA ILE A 168 -7.14 5.82 5.48
C ILE A 168 -8.05 5.97 4.26
N ARG A 169 -7.50 6.24 3.06
CA ARG A 169 -8.27 6.37 1.81
C ARG A 169 -8.94 5.06 1.40
N TYR A 170 -8.34 3.92 1.74
CA TYR A 170 -8.77 2.59 1.30
C TYR A 170 -9.53 1.82 2.38
N LEU A 171 -9.26 2.08 3.67
CA LEU A 171 -9.97 1.45 4.78
C LEU A 171 -11.29 2.14 5.13
N LEU A 172 -11.41 3.45 4.91
CA LEU A 172 -12.66 4.21 5.10
C LEU A 172 -13.51 4.30 3.83
N ASP A 173 -13.14 3.62 2.74
CA ASP A 173 -13.96 3.68 1.53
C ASP A 173 -15.30 2.97 1.81
N GLU A 174 -16.41 3.71 1.77
CA GLU A 174 -17.77 3.19 2.06
C GLU A 174 -18.18 2.06 1.09
N GLU A 175 -17.56 2.01 -0.08
CA GLU A 175 -17.74 0.94 -1.06
C GLU A 175 -16.81 -0.27 -0.82
N GLY A 176 -15.98 -0.25 0.23
CA GLY A 176 -14.94 -1.24 0.54
C GLY A 176 -13.63 -1.06 -0.27
N PRO A 177 -12.52 -1.73 0.11
CA PRO A 177 -11.39 -1.92 -0.78
C PRO A 177 -11.86 -2.64 -2.03
N ALA A 178 -11.19 -2.42 -3.16
CA ALA A 178 -11.60 -2.97 -4.45
C ALA A 178 -11.60 -4.50 -4.45
N THR A 179 -12.66 -5.11 -3.94
CA THR A 179 -13.03 -6.50 -4.16
C THR A 179 -13.63 -6.57 -5.56
N GLY A 180 -13.13 -7.48 -6.39
CA GLY A 180 -13.53 -7.60 -7.79
C GLY A 180 -15.05 -7.56 -8.00
N SER A 181 -15.45 -6.88 -9.08
CA SER A 181 -16.80 -6.60 -9.62
C SER A 181 -17.32 -5.16 -9.45
N CYS A 182 -16.92 -4.41 -8.41
CA CYS A 182 -17.29 -2.99 -8.30
C CYS A 182 -16.09 -2.15 -7.84
N GLY A 183 -15.33 -1.63 -8.82
CA GLY A 183 -14.13 -0.82 -8.62
C GLY A 183 -14.40 0.57 -8.03
N SER A 184 -14.59 0.61 -6.72
CA SER A 184 -14.69 1.84 -5.93
C SER A 184 -13.41 2.68 -5.96
N THR A 185 -12.25 2.02 -5.94
CA THR A 185 -10.95 2.70 -5.89
C THR A 185 -10.42 3.12 -7.27
N LEU A 186 -10.64 2.31 -8.32
CA LEU A 186 -10.26 2.65 -9.70
C LEU A 186 -11.05 3.85 -10.24
N ARG A 187 -12.28 4.08 -9.75
CA ARG A 187 -13.07 5.26 -10.14
C ARG A 187 -12.51 6.58 -9.60
N LYS A 188 -11.86 6.59 -8.43
CA LYS A 188 -11.25 7.80 -7.89
C LYS A 188 -9.99 8.21 -8.67
N GLY A 189 -9.22 7.27 -9.21
CA GLY A 189 -8.11 7.58 -10.14
C GLY A 189 -8.58 8.33 -11.39
N LEU A 190 -9.76 7.95 -11.93
CA LEU A 190 -10.40 8.65 -13.05
C LEU A 190 -11.03 9.98 -12.64
N GLN A 191 -11.70 10.08 -11.49
CA GLN A 191 -12.27 11.36 -11.01
C GLN A 191 -11.21 12.39 -10.58
N ARG A 192 -10.02 11.94 -10.14
CA ARG A 192 -8.90 12.83 -9.80
C ARG A 192 -8.32 13.52 -11.04
N ASN A 193 -8.38 12.85 -12.19
CA ASN A 193 -8.02 13.40 -13.50
C ASN A 193 -9.13 14.28 -14.12
N ASP A 194 -10.35 14.26 -13.57
CA ASP A 194 -11.48 15.10 -14.02
C ASP A 194 -11.65 16.40 -13.21
N ARG A 195 -10.81 16.65 -12.19
CA ARG A 195 -10.74 18.00 -11.58
C ARG A 195 -9.88 18.89 -12.46
N PRO A 196 -10.42 19.98 -13.06
CA PRO A 196 -9.56 20.95 -13.72
C PRO A 196 -8.57 21.48 -12.70
N ALA A 197 -7.31 21.63 -13.13
CA ALA A 197 -6.30 22.36 -12.38
C ALA A 197 -6.92 23.71 -12.01
N GLN A 198 -7.21 23.93 -10.73
CA GLN A 198 -7.45 25.29 -10.26
C GLN A 198 -6.11 26.00 -10.37
N GLU A 199 -6.05 26.89 -11.35
CA GLU A 199 -4.99 27.89 -11.50
C GLU A 199 -4.77 28.60 -10.16
N SER A 200 -3.52 28.74 -9.77
CA SER A 200 -3.04 29.71 -8.79
C SER A 200 -1.64 30.15 -9.22
#